data_AF-A0AAQ1MD67-F1
#
_entry.id   AF-A0AAQ1MD67-F1
#
_cell.length_a   1.000
_cell.length_b   1.000
_cell.length_c   1.000
_cell.angle_alpha   90.00
_cell.angle_beta   90.00
_cell.angle_gamma   90.00
#
_symmetry.space_group_name_H-M   'P 1'
#
loop_
_entity.id
_entity.type
_entity.pdbx_description
1 polymer ?
#
loop_
_entity_poly.entity_id
_entity_poly.type
_entity_poly.pdbx_seq_one_letter_code
_entity_poly.pdbx_strand_id
1 'polypeptide(L)'
;MSLKSAFSTQILHARSERRLTQAQVAEAVCISVRWYQKIEKGIALPSSEILLRLILFLQLDVEVFREEVGLRVPVHGGQRDPRTL
;
A
#
# COMPACT_ATOMS: atom_id res chain seq x y z
N MET A 1 5.38 5.24 -11.83
CA MET A 1 4.48 4.07 -12.05
C MET A 1 3.03 4.49 -11.79
N SER A 2 2.03 3.62 -11.99
CA SER A 2 0.68 3.88 -11.48
C SER A 2 0.56 3.45 -10.01
N LEU A 3 -0.37 4.02 -9.23
CA LEU A 3 -0.63 3.57 -7.86
C LEU A 3 -0.92 2.08 -7.79
N LYS A 4 -1.69 1.58 -8.76
CA LYS A 4 -2.07 0.16 -8.83
C LYS A 4 -0.85 -0.76 -9.02
N SER A 5 0.07 -0.40 -9.93
CA SER A 5 1.27 -1.18 -10.20
C SER A 5 2.29 -1.10 -9.05
N ALA A 6 2.46 0.07 -8.45
CA ALA A 6 3.31 0.25 -7.27
C ALA A 6 2.80 -0.62 -6.12
N PHE A 7 1.50 -0.55 -5.82
CA PHE A 7 0.87 -1.32 -4.75
C PHE A 7 0.98 -2.83 -4.98
N SER A 8 0.80 -3.31 -6.22
CA SER A 8 0.98 -4.73 -6.53
C SER A 8 2.41 -5.22 -6.31
N THR A 9 3.41 -4.40 -6.66
CA THR A 9 4.82 -4.73 -6.45
C THR A 9 5.14 -4.85 -4.97
N GLN A 10 4.70 -3.87 -4.16
CA GLN A 10 4.92 -3.87 -2.71
C GLN A 10 4.27 -5.07 -2.03
N ILE A 11 3.03 -5.43 -2.42
CA ILE A 11 2.35 -6.62 -1.91
C ILE A 11 3.11 -7.91 -2.26
N LEU A 12 3.49 -8.07 -3.52
CA LEU A 12 4.20 -9.27 -3.98
C LEU A 12 5.51 -9.44 -3.23
N HIS A 13 6.26 -8.35 -3.05
CA HIS A 13 7.53 -8.33 -2.33
C HIS A 13 7.34 -8.74 -0.87
N ALA A 14 6.54 -7.99 -0.11
CA ALA A 14 6.31 -8.24 1.31
C ALA A 14 5.73 -9.64 1.59
N ARG A 15 4.82 -10.12 0.74
CA ARG A 15 4.30 -11.49 0.84
C ARG A 15 5.41 -12.52 0.66
N SER A 16 6.24 -12.35 -0.37
CA SER A 16 7.27 -13.32 -0.75
C SER A 16 8.40 -13.39 0.27
N GLU A 17 8.83 -12.26 0.83
CA GLU A 17 9.83 -12.20 1.91
C GLU A 17 9.37 -12.97 3.15
N ARG A 18 8.06 -12.90 3.45
CA ARG A 18 7.42 -13.60 4.56
C ARG A 18 7.02 -15.04 4.24
N ARG A 19 7.31 -15.52 3.02
CA ARG A 19 6.98 -16.87 2.53
C ARG A 19 5.49 -17.22 2.66
N LEU A 20 4.62 -16.21 2.58
CA LEU A 20 3.17 -16.41 2.64
C LEU A 20 2.63 -16.80 1.26
N THR A 21 1.68 -17.71 1.24
CA THR A 21 0.87 -17.98 0.05
C THR A 21 -0.16 -16.88 -0.17
N GLN A 22 -0.63 -16.71 -1.40
CA GLN A 22 -1.71 -15.77 -1.70
C GLN A 22 -2.98 -16.07 -0.89
N ALA A 23 -3.26 -17.35 -0.62
CA ALA A 23 -4.41 -17.78 0.16
C ALA A 23 -4.31 -17.33 1.63
N GLN A 24 -3.13 -17.48 2.24
CA GLN A 24 -2.90 -17.04 3.63
C GLN A 24 -3.09 -15.54 3.81
N VAL A 25 -2.62 -14.72 2.85
CA VAL A 25 -2.84 -13.27 2.92
C VAL A 25 -4.31 -12.92 2.71
N ALA A 26 -4.96 -13.55 1.73
CA ALA A 26 -6.37 -13.33 1.44
C ALA A 26 -7.26 -13.66 2.65
N GLU A 27 -6.98 -14.76 3.32
CA GLU A 27 -7.64 -15.17 4.57
C GLU A 27 -7.44 -14.13 5.68
N ALA A 28 -6.19 -13.70 5.91
CA ALA A 28 -5.84 -12.76 6.97
C ALA A 28 -6.50 -11.37 6.81
N VAL A 29 -6.78 -10.93 5.57
CA VAL A 29 -7.44 -9.64 5.30
C VAL A 29 -8.93 -9.80 4.94
N CYS A 30 -9.47 -11.01 5.09
CA CYS A 30 -10.87 -11.39 4.89
C CYS A 30 -11.39 -11.11 3.46
N ILE A 31 -10.65 -11.53 2.43
CA ILE A 31 -11.07 -11.45 1.03
C ILE A 31 -10.91 -12.80 0.32
N SER A 32 -11.57 -12.96 -0.83
CA SER A 32 -11.34 -14.13 -1.67
C SER A 32 -9.92 -14.14 -2.27
N VAL A 33 -9.35 -15.34 -2.43
CA VAL A 33 -8.05 -15.53 -3.11
C VAL A 33 -8.07 -14.95 -4.52
N ARG A 34 -9.20 -15.08 -5.24
CA ARG A 34 -9.37 -14.50 -6.57
C ARG A 34 -9.27 -12.97 -6.57
N TRP A 35 -9.82 -12.31 -5.55
CA TRP A 35 -9.72 -10.86 -5.42
C TRP A 35 -8.29 -10.43 -5.09
N TYR A 36 -7.65 -11.11 -4.15
CA TYR A 36 -6.24 -10.91 -3.83
C TYR A 36 -5.33 -11.06 -5.06
N GLN A 37 -5.56 -12.10 -5.88
CA GLN A 37 -4.83 -12.31 -7.13
C GLN A 37 -4.97 -11.15 -8.13
N LYS A 38 -6.15 -10.52 -8.23
CA LYS A 38 -6.33 -9.33 -9.07
C LYS A 38 -5.56 -8.13 -8.53
N ILE A 39 -5.46 -8.00 -7.21
CA ILE A 39 -4.68 -6.95 -6.56
C ILE A 39 -3.18 -7.18 -6.79
N GLU A 40 -2.65 -8.37 -6.50
CA GLU A 40 -1.22 -8.69 -6.65
C GLU A 40 -0.76 -8.70 -8.12
N LYS A 41 -1.67 -8.93 -9.09
CA LYS A 41 -1.39 -8.75 -10.52
C LYS A 41 -1.47 -7.30 -11.00
N GLY A 42 -1.83 -6.35 -10.13
CA GLY A 42 -2.03 -4.95 -10.52
C GLY A 42 -3.22 -4.74 -11.47
N ILE A 43 -4.23 -5.62 -11.44
CA ILE A 43 -5.46 -5.50 -12.26
C ILE A 43 -6.48 -4.61 -11.54
N ALA A 44 -6.56 -4.71 -10.21
CA ALA A 44 -7.47 -3.94 -9.37
C ALA A 44 -6.75 -3.23 -8.21
N LEU A 45 -7.24 -2.05 -7.84
CA LEU A 45 -6.91 -1.44 -6.56
C LEU A 45 -8.03 -1.83 -5.56
N PRO A 46 -7.72 -2.26 -4.34
CA PRO A 46 -8.74 -2.58 -3.34
C PRO A 46 -9.48 -1.33 -2.85
N SER A 47 -10.61 -1.55 -2.15
CA SER A 47 -11.24 -0.50 -1.33
C SER A 47 -10.31 -0.05 -0.20
N SER A 48 -10.57 1.12 0.37
CA SER A 48 -9.75 1.70 1.45
C SER A 48 -9.60 0.75 2.66
N GLU A 49 -10.67 0.08 3.07
CA GLU A 49 -10.63 -0.88 4.18
C GLU A 49 -9.66 -2.05 3.91
N ILE A 50 -9.76 -2.67 2.74
CA ILE A 50 -8.89 -3.79 2.35
C ILE A 50 -7.45 -3.31 2.13
N LEU A 51 -7.27 -2.11 1.57
CA LEU A 51 -5.97 -1.47 1.42
C LEU A 51 -5.28 -1.29 2.78
N LEU A 52 -6.00 -0.76 3.78
CA LEU A 52 -5.46 -0.60 5.14
C LEU A 52 -5.15 -1.95 5.80
N ARG A 53 -6.03 -2.95 5.66
CA ARG A 53 -5.73 -4.30 6.16
C ARG A 53 -4.45 -4.88 5.57
N LEU A 54 -4.25 -4.72 4.26
CA LEU A 54 -3.03 -5.18 3.58
C LEU A 54 -1.79 -4.44 4.06
N ILE A 55 -1.84 -3.10 4.18
CA ILE A 55 -0.74 -2.29 4.70
C ILE A 55 -0.34 -2.74 6.11
N LEU A 56 -1.32 -2.88 7.00
CA LEU A 56 -1.07 -3.26 8.40
C LEU A 56 -0.59 -4.70 8.52
N PHE A 57 -1.22 -5.64 7.81
CA PHE A 57 -0.88 -7.06 7.89
C PHE A 57 0.50 -7.35 7.31
N LEU A 58 0.80 -6.80 6.11
CA LEU A 58 2.08 -7.00 5.42
C LEU A 58 3.18 -6.03 5.86
N GLN A 59 2.85 -5.06 6.72
CA GLN A 59 3.77 -4.00 7.19
C GLN A 59 4.39 -3.24 6.03
N LEU A 60 3.57 -2.82 5.07
CA LEU A 60 4.03 -2.08 3.90
C LEU A 60 4.51 -0.69 4.29
N ASP A 61 5.68 -0.30 3.80
CA ASP A 61 6.15 1.08 3.90
C ASP A 61 5.38 1.95 2.90
N VAL A 62 4.52 2.83 3.44
CA VAL A 62 3.70 3.71 2.62
C VAL A 62 4.48 4.88 2.03
N GLU A 63 5.66 5.19 2.56
CA GLU A 63 6.48 6.29 2.07
C GLU A 63 7.06 5.99 0.67
N VAL A 64 7.24 4.71 0.33
CA VAL A 64 7.61 4.26 -1.02
C VAL A 64 6.62 4.78 -2.09
N PHE A 65 5.33 4.91 -1.75
CA PHE A 65 4.34 5.44 -2.69
C PHE A 65 4.53 6.95 -2.96
N ARG A 66 5.17 7.71 -2.08
CA ARG A 66 5.50 9.11 -2.37
C ARG A 66 6.49 9.21 -3.53
N GLU A 67 7.47 8.31 -3.55
CA GLU A 67 8.55 8.28 -4.53
C GLU A 67 8.07 7.68 -5.86
N GLU A 68 7.42 6.51 -5.82
CA GLU A 68 7.08 5.76 -7.03
C GLU A 68 5.92 6.36 -7.85
N VAL A 69 5.01 7.07 -7.18
CA VAL A 69 3.77 7.58 -7.80
C VAL A 69 3.47 9.05 -7.47
N GLY A 70 4.37 9.74 -6.78
CA GLY A 70 4.24 11.18 -6.53
C GLY A 70 3.08 11.54 -5.61
N LEU A 71 2.70 10.64 -4.70
CA LEU A 71 1.62 10.86 -3.73
C LEU A 71 2.02 11.96 -2.73
N ARG A 72 1.69 13.22 -3.05
CA ARG A 72 1.95 14.37 -2.19
C ARG A 72 0.76 14.64 -1.29
N VAL A 73 0.96 14.48 0.01
CA VAL A 73 0.00 14.91 1.04
C VAL A 73 0.40 16.32 1.47
N PRO A 74 -0.37 17.38 1.17
CA PRO A 74 -0.07 18.72 1.65
C PRO A 74 -0.29 18.78 3.16
N VAL A 75 0.80 18.84 3.92
CA VAL A 75 0.74 19.05 5.37
C VAL A 75 0.36 20.51 5.60
N HIS A 76 -0.90 20.78 5.95
CA HIS A 76 -1.30 22.11 6.41
C HIS A 76 -0.88 22.26 7.87
N GLY A 77 0.28 22.90 8.11
CA GLY A 77 0.64 23.45 9.41
C GLY A 77 2.13 23.51 9.71
N GLY A 78 2.69 24.73 9.75
CA GLY A 78 3.78 25.02 10.68
C GLY A 78 5.10 25.58 10.15
N GLN A 79 5.16 26.28 9.01
CA GLN A 79 6.31 27.14 8.76
C GLN A 79 6.06 28.48 9.47
N ARG A 80 6.42 28.56 10.76
CA ARG A 80 6.65 29.88 11.38
C ARG A 80 7.85 30.47 10.67
N ASP A 81 7.63 31.58 10.00
CA ASP A 81 8.70 32.42 9.48
C ASP A 81 9.60 32.85 10.66
N PRO A 82 10.90 32.54 10.66
CA PRO A 82 11.82 33.00 11.71
C PRO A 82 12.00 34.52 11.73
N ARG A 83 11.47 35.26 10.76
CA ARG A 83 11.68 36.72 10.60
C ARG A 83 10.63 37.60 11.29
N THR A 84 9.82 37.08 12.19
CA THR A 84 8.81 37.86 12.93
C THR A 84 9.11 38.10 14.41
N LEU A 85 10.38 38.09 14.82
CA LEU A 85 10.83 38.67 16.09
C LEU A 85 12.01 39.62 15.86
#